data_AF-A0A3A6NS69-F1
#
_entry.id   AF-A0A3A6NS69-F1
#
_cell.length_a   1.000
_cell.length_b   1.000
_cell.length_c   1.000
_cell.angle_alpha   90.00
_cell.angle_beta   90.00
_cell.angle_gamma   90.00
#
_symmetry.space_group_name_H-M   'P 1'
#
loop_
_entity.id
_entity.type
_entity.pdbx_description
1 polymer ?
#
loop_
_entity_poly.entity_id
_entity_poly.type
_entity_poly.pdbx_seq_one_letter_code
_entity_poly.pdbx_strand_id
1 'polypeptide(L)'
;MLKKIINFMYALRDRQRITIGLTKGVAAMATRTVDLRDPGSWEFSGFSQNGEDGILQVLRSQLKRQNKYFIEIGAADGIDNNSAWLTIVEKYAGLMIEGDPALVERATRMVGHYSLGLEIRNMFVDKNSAPGIKSLSLYADPDVFSLDIDGNDYYVADALIKSGFRPKIFVVEFNSAFGPLEARTIKYSPTFRYTAAHPSELYYGVSITGWRNFFDSAGYRFVTVDRKGVNAFFAAPEYFDPGFLNSIVALEFAENELQMRKFRVTHAEQFKQIAHMPFHFIAGQE
;
A
#
# COMPACT_ATOMS: atom_id res chain seq x y z
N MET A 1 15.76 -9.58 32.73
CA MET A 1 14.43 -9.37 33.34
C MET A 1 13.68 -8.21 32.66
N LEU A 2 14.30 -7.05 32.47
CA LEU A 2 13.69 -5.87 31.82
C LEU A 2 13.15 -6.13 30.39
N LYS A 3 13.92 -6.78 29.51
CA LYS A 3 13.46 -7.12 28.13
C LYS A 3 12.19 -7.98 28.13
N LYS A 4 12.03 -8.90 29.08
CA LYS A 4 10.82 -9.73 29.20
C LYS A 4 9.60 -8.89 29.60
N ILE A 5 9.78 -7.95 30.53
CA ILE A 5 8.72 -7.02 30.95
C ILE A 5 8.32 -6.11 29.80
N ILE A 6 9.29 -5.51 29.09
CA ILE A 6 9.05 -4.68 27.92
C ILE A 6 8.29 -5.48 26.84
N ASN A 7 8.72 -6.71 26.55
CA ASN A 7 8.05 -7.56 25.58
C ASN A 7 6.62 -7.92 26.00
N PHE A 8 6.36 -8.13 27.28
CA PHE A 8 5.03 -8.36 27.81
C PHE A 8 4.13 -7.12 27.65
N MET A 9 4.66 -5.93 27.95
CA MET A 9 3.93 -4.67 27.76
C MET A 9 3.60 -4.43 26.28
N TYR A 10 4.55 -4.69 25.37
CA TYR A 10 4.27 -4.65 23.93
C TYR A 10 3.18 -5.66 23.56
N ALA A 11 3.28 -6.91 24.00
CA ALA A 11 2.27 -7.92 23.70
C ALA A 11 0.85 -7.53 24.19
N LEU A 12 0.73 -6.89 25.36
CA LEU A 12 -0.56 -6.39 25.85
C LEU A 12 -1.11 -5.28 24.96
N ARG A 13 -0.29 -4.26 24.65
CA ARG A 13 -0.66 -3.15 23.75
C ARG A 13 -1.05 -3.66 22.36
N ASP A 14 -0.29 -4.59 21.83
CA ASP A 14 -0.45 -5.15 20.49
C ASP A 14 -1.74 -5.98 20.38
N ARG A 15 -2.08 -6.78 21.39
CA ARG A 15 -3.40 -7.46 21.47
C ARG A 15 -4.57 -6.48 21.57
N GLN A 16 -4.37 -5.38 22.29
CA GLN A 16 -5.39 -4.33 22.38
C GLN A 16 -5.59 -3.64 21.02
N ARG A 17 -4.51 -3.31 20.31
CA ARG A 17 -4.59 -2.79 18.92
C ARG A 17 -5.35 -3.75 18.02
N ILE A 18 -5.06 -5.05 18.09
CA ILE A 18 -5.80 -6.05 17.30
C ILE A 18 -7.28 -6.09 17.66
N THR A 19 -7.61 -6.09 18.95
CA THR A 19 -9.01 -6.12 19.40
C THR A 19 -9.77 -4.87 18.93
N ILE A 20 -9.15 -3.69 19.02
CA ILE A 20 -9.71 -2.44 18.52
C ILE A 20 -9.93 -2.53 17.01
N GLY A 21 -8.92 -2.99 16.26
CA GLY A 21 -9.00 -3.10 14.81
C GLY A 21 -10.11 -4.04 14.35
N LEU A 22 -10.23 -5.22 14.97
CA LEU A 22 -11.34 -6.15 14.72
C LEU A 22 -12.69 -5.53 15.02
N THR A 23 -12.83 -4.85 16.17
CA THR A 23 -14.09 -4.24 16.59
C THR A 23 -14.51 -3.11 15.64
N LYS A 24 -13.57 -2.21 15.30
CA LYS A 24 -13.77 -1.11 14.36
C LYS A 24 -14.16 -1.65 12.98
N GLY A 25 -13.40 -2.62 12.47
CA GLY A 25 -13.63 -3.22 11.16
C GLY A 25 -15.00 -3.90 11.07
N VAL A 26 -15.37 -4.73 12.06
CA VAL A 26 -16.69 -5.39 12.09
C VAL A 26 -17.83 -4.38 12.15
N ALA A 27 -17.71 -3.34 13.00
CA ALA A 27 -18.74 -2.32 13.11
C ALA A 27 -18.91 -1.52 11.80
N ALA A 28 -17.81 -1.13 11.17
CA ALA A 28 -17.84 -0.41 9.89
C ALA A 28 -18.39 -1.30 8.76
N MET A 29 -17.95 -2.56 8.69
CA MET A 29 -18.46 -3.53 7.71
C MET A 29 -19.97 -3.78 7.86
N ALA A 30 -20.49 -3.84 9.09
CA ALA A 30 -21.90 -4.10 9.35
C ALA A 30 -22.81 -2.90 9.06
N THR A 31 -22.27 -1.69 9.05
CA THR A 31 -23.04 -0.45 8.90
C THR A 31 -22.90 0.19 7.51
N ARG A 32 -21.87 -0.17 6.75
CA ARG A 32 -21.68 0.36 5.40
C ARG A 32 -22.71 -0.20 4.41
N THR A 33 -23.09 0.61 3.44
CA THR A 33 -23.83 0.20 2.25
C THR A 33 -22.90 0.33 1.05
N VAL A 34 -22.64 -0.77 0.35
CA VAL A 34 -21.69 -0.82 -0.76
C VAL A 34 -22.42 -0.60 -2.09
N ASP A 35 -22.09 0.47 -2.80
CA ASP A 35 -22.39 0.63 -4.23
C ASP A 35 -21.14 0.24 -5.03
N LEU A 36 -21.21 -0.84 -5.81
CA LEU A 36 -20.08 -1.35 -6.61
C LEU A 36 -19.57 -0.38 -7.69
N ARG A 37 -20.21 0.77 -7.88
CA ARG A 37 -19.74 1.83 -8.78
C ARG A 37 -19.00 2.95 -8.05
N ASP A 38 -19.16 3.08 -6.74
CA ASP A 38 -18.56 4.16 -5.93
C ASP A 38 -17.56 3.59 -4.91
N PRO A 39 -16.25 3.62 -5.19
CA PRO A 39 -15.22 3.15 -4.28
C PRO A 39 -15.21 3.83 -2.90
N GLY A 40 -15.71 5.07 -2.79
CA GLY A 40 -15.84 5.75 -1.51
C GLY A 40 -16.82 5.06 -0.56
N SER A 41 -17.79 4.31 -1.10
CA SER A 41 -18.73 3.47 -0.33
C SER A 41 -18.13 2.14 0.13
N TRP A 42 -16.99 1.73 -0.46
CA TRP A 42 -16.34 0.45 -0.13
C TRP A 42 -15.51 0.56 1.13
N GLU A 43 -14.97 1.75 1.40
CA GLU A 43 -13.98 1.97 2.44
C GLU A 43 -14.46 1.56 3.84
N PHE A 44 -13.59 0.81 4.51
CA PHE A 44 -13.58 0.68 5.96
C PHE A 44 -12.15 0.38 6.40
N SER A 45 -11.92 0.54 7.71
CA SER A 45 -10.64 0.29 8.35
C SER A 45 -10.85 -0.65 9.52
N GLY A 46 -10.24 -1.83 9.46
CA GLY A 46 -9.98 -2.64 10.64
C GLY A 46 -8.52 -2.50 11.05
N PHE A 47 -7.61 -2.80 10.13
CA PHE A 47 -6.16 -2.74 10.35
C PHE A 47 -5.44 -1.82 9.38
N SER A 48 -5.97 -1.53 8.21
CA SER A 48 -5.44 -0.48 7.34
C SER A 48 -5.55 0.90 8.00
N GLN A 49 -4.65 1.81 7.64
CA GLN A 49 -4.61 3.16 8.24
C GLN A 49 -5.83 4.00 7.86
N ASN A 50 -6.33 3.82 6.64
CA ASN A 50 -7.46 4.55 6.07
C ASN A 50 -8.54 3.55 5.61
N GLY A 51 -9.14 3.73 4.42
CA GLY A 51 -10.25 2.91 3.94
C GLY A 51 -9.86 1.62 3.21
N GLU A 52 -8.57 1.25 3.21
CA GLU A 52 -8.02 0.27 2.27
C GLU A 52 -8.55 -1.15 2.47
N ASP A 53 -8.79 -1.59 3.72
CA ASP A 53 -9.36 -2.93 3.99
C ASP A 53 -10.68 -3.13 3.23
N GLY A 54 -11.50 -2.08 3.18
CA GLY A 54 -12.80 -2.11 2.50
C GLY A 54 -12.70 -2.12 0.98
N ILE A 55 -11.81 -1.30 0.43
CA ILE A 55 -11.55 -1.29 -1.01
C ILE A 55 -11.01 -2.66 -1.46
N LEU A 56 -10.02 -3.19 -0.74
CA LEU A 56 -9.44 -4.51 -1.01
C LEU A 56 -10.46 -5.63 -0.86
N GLN A 57 -11.34 -5.57 0.12
CA GLN A 57 -12.40 -6.57 0.27
C GLN A 57 -13.34 -6.58 -0.94
N VAL A 58 -13.80 -5.41 -1.41
CA VAL A 58 -14.69 -5.34 -2.57
C VAL A 58 -13.95 -5.83 -3.82
N LEU A 59 -12.76 -5.32 -4.10
CA LEU A 59 -11.99 -5.75 -5.27
C LEU A 59 -11.74 -7.26 -5.27
N ARG A 60 -11.28 -7.85 -4.16
CA ARG A 60 -11.05 -9.30 -4.09
C ARG A 60 -12.32 -10.11 -4.29
N SER A 61 -13.47 -9.63 -3.79
CA SER A 61 -14.76 -10.31 -4.01
C SER A 61 -15.15 -10.40 -5.49
N GLN A 62 -14.60 -9.53 -6.34
CA GLN A 62 -14.84 -9.48 -7.78
C GLN A 62 -13.77 -10.23 -8.61
N LEU A 63 -12.76 -10.82 -7.97
CA LEU A 63 -11.77 -11.64 -8.65
C LEU A 63 -12.40 -12.94 -9.17
N LYS A 64 -12.23 -13.23 -10.46
CA LYS A 64 -12.64 -14.51 -11.09
C LYS A 64 -11.99 -15.73 -10.45
N ARG A 65 -10.78 -15.57 -9.91
CA ARG A 65 -10.00 -16.62 -9.24
C ARG A 65 -9.10 -16.02 -8.17
N GLN A 66 -9.04 -16.68 -7.02
CA GLN A 66 -8.23 -16.24 -5.87
C GLN A 66 -7.21 -17.33 -5.50
N ASN A 67 -5.97 -16.92 -5.21
CA ASN A 67 -4.93 -17.82 -4.68
C ASN A 67 -4.74 -17.67 -3.16
N LYS A 68 -5.45 -16.72 -2.54
CA LYS A 68 -5.36 -16.38 -1.12
C LYS A 68 -3.94 -16.06 -0.65
N TYR A 69 -3.20 -15.35 -1.49
CA TYR A 69 -1.82 -14.94 -1.23
C TYR A 69 -1.65 -13.43 -1.41
N PHE A 70 -0.92 -12.79 -0.49
CA PHE A 70 -0.56 -11.38 -0.60
C PHE A 70 0.95 -11.16 -0.51
N ILE A 71 1.41 -10.02 -0.98
CA ILE A 71 2.76 -9.50 -0.71
C ILE A 71 2.62 -8.07 -0.18
N GLU A 72 3.32 -7.77 0.92
CA GLU A 72 3.37 -6.45 1.56
C GLU A 72 4.83 -6.02 1.68
N ILE A 73 5.20 -4.93 1.02
CA ILE A 73 6.51 -4.29 1.17
C ILE A 73 6.30 -2.99 1.92
N GLY A 74 6.95 -2.85 3.08
CA GLY A 74 6.64 -1.80 4.06
C GLY A 74 5.73 -2.28 5.17
N ALA A 75 5.92 -3.53 5.62
CA ALA A 75 4.96 -4.17 6.52
C ALA A 75 4.94 -3.60 7.96
N ALA A 76 5.90 -2.74 8.32
CA ALA A 76 6.05 -2.15 9.64
C ALA A 76 6.02 -3.23 10.75
N ASP A 77 5.26 -3.03 11.82
CA ASP A 77 5.10 -4.03 12.87
C ASP A 77 4.09 -5.14 12.54
N GLY A 78 3.61 -5.24 11.30
CA GLY A 78 2.73 -6.31 10.81
C GLY A 78 1.24 -6.04 11.00
N ILE A 79 0.88 -4.91 11.61
CA ILE A 79 -0.46 -4.32 11.61
C ILE A 79 -0.36 -2.85 11.17
N ASP A 80 -1.49 -2.15 11.01
CA ASP A 80 -1.52 -0.80 10.45
C ASP A 80 -1.03 -0.75 8.99
N ASN A 81 -1.36 -1.79 8.21
CA ASN A 81 -1.01 -1.97 6.80
C ASN A 81 -2.14 -2.65 6.00
N ASN A 82 -1.95 -2.81 4.69
CA ASN A 82 -2.99 -3.27 3.75
C ASN A 82 -3.25 -4.79 3.77
N SER A 83 -2.39 -5.58 4.44
CA SER A 83 -2.48 -7.05 4.45
C SER A 83 -2.84 -7.65 5.81
N ALA A 84 -2.81 -6.86 6.88
CA ALA A 84 -3.10 -7.31 8.23
C ALA A 84 -4.51 -7.91 8.36
N TRP A 85 -5.53 -7.32 7.73
CA TRP A 85 -6.87 -7.92 7.69
C TRP A 85 -6.88 -9.28 6.99
N LEU A 86 -6.18 -9.38 5.86
CA LEU A 86 -6.11 -10.62 5.06
C LEU A 86 -5.49 -11.77 5.86
N THR A 87 -4.43 -11.52 6.62
CA THR A 87 -3.77 -12.57 7.42
C THR A 87 -4.50 -12.88 8.72
N ILE A 88 -4.92 -11.85 9.47
CA ILE A 88 -5.50 -12.02 10.81
C ILE A 88 -6.91 -12.61 10.72
N VAL A 89 -7.75 -12.04 9.86
CA VAL A 89 -9.19 -12.38 9.76
C VAL A 89 -9.41 -13.45 8.71
N GLU A 90 -8.87 -13.27 7.51
CA GLU A 90 -9.21 -14.10 6.36
C GLU A 90 -8.23 -15.26 6.12
N LYS A 91 -7.18 -15.35 6.94
CA LYS A 91 -6.19 -16.46 6.96
C LYS A 91 -5.44 -16.63 5.63
N TYR A 92 -5.22 -15.54 4.91
CA TYR A 92 -4.38 -15.54 3.72
C TYR A 92 -2.95 -15.97 4.08
N ALA A 93 -2.31 -16.72 3.18
CA ALA A 93 -0.86 -16.83 3.17
C ALA A 93 -0.26 -15.54 2.62
N GLY A 94 1.02 -15.27 2.86
CA GLY A 94 1.62 -14.05 2.33
C GLY A 94 3.07 -13.86 2.68
N LEU A 95 3.65 -12.83 2.09
CA LEU A 95 5.01 -12.37 2.36
C LEU A 95 4.96 -10.92 2.84
N MET A 96 5.36 -10.67 4.09
CA MET A 96 5.58 -9.34 4.64
C MET A 96 7.07 -9.03 4.66
N ILE A 97 7.46 -7.88 4.12
CA ILE A 97 8.85 -7.43 4.06
C ILE A 97 8.98 -6.09 4.77
N GLU A 98 9.98 -5.98 5.65
CA GLU A 98 10.27 -4.77 6.41
C GLU A 98 11.79 -4.60 6.59
N GLY A 99 12.26 -3.35 6.47
CA GLY A 99 13.68 -2.99 6.57
C GLY A 99 14.20 -2.92 8.00
N ASP A 100 13.36 -2.56 8.98
CA ASP A 100 13.74 -2.49 10.39
C ASP A 100 13.64 -3.87 11.08
N PRO A 101 14.75 -4.47 11.54
CA PRO A 101 14.72 -5.77 12.21
C PRO A 101 13.91 -5.77 13.52
N ALA A 102 13.79 -4.64 14.22
CA ALA A 102 12.97 -4.54 15.43
C ALA A 102 11.47 -4.58 15.11
N LEU A 103 11.05 -3.99 13.99
CA LEU A 103 9.68 -4.09 13.50
C LEU A 103 9.37 -5.52 13.03
N VAL A 104 10.31 -6.18 12.34
CA VAL A 104 10.19 -7.60 11.96
C VAL A 104 10.05 -8.51 13.19
N GLU A 105 10.84 -8.30 14.25
CA GLU A 105 10.71 -9.06 15.50
C GLU A 105 9.33 -8.85 16.16
N ARG A 106 8.75 -7.64 16.04
CA ARG A 106 7.39 -7.39 16.52
C ARG A 106 6.34 -8.05 15.65
N ALA A 107 6.40 -7.88 14.33
CA ALA A 107 5.49 -8.50 13.37
C ALA A 107 5.45 -10.02 13.54
N THR A 108 6.63 -10.65 13.66
CA THR A 108 6.74 -12.10 13.87
C THR A 108 6.01 -12.56 15.13
N ARG A 109 6.15 -11.82 16.23
CA ARG A 109 5.44 -12.14 17.49
C ARG A 109 3.95 -11.86 17.41
N MET A 110 3.56 -10.76 16.76
CA MET A 110 2.21 -10.25 16.76
C MET A 110 1.31 -10.96 15.77
N VAL A 111 1.77 -11.18 14.53
CA VAL A 111 0.93 -11.72 13.44
C VAL A 111 1.40 -13.05 12.87
N GLY A 112 2.64 -13.45 13.14
CA GLY A 112 3.26 -14.68 12.60
C GLY A 112 2.51 -15.99 12.91
N HIS A 113 1.59 -15.99 13.88
CA HIS A 113 0.82 -17.17 14.27
C HIS A 113 -0.60 -17.21 13.69
N TYR A 114 -1.06 -16.18 12.97
CA TYR A 114 -2.43 -16.15 12.44
C TYR A 114 -2.62 -16.98 11.17
N SER A 115 -1.56 -17.19 10.40
CA SER A 115 -1.58 -17.96 9.15
C SER A 115 -0.31 -18.79 9.03
N LEU A 116 -0.45 -20.09 8.77
CA LEU A 116 0.69 -21.02 8.61
C LEU A 116 1.55 -20.68 7.38
N GLY A 117 0.96 -20.02 6.38
CA GLY A 117 1.65 -19.61 5.15
C GLY A 117 2.14 -18.16 5.18
N LEU A 118 2.16 -17.51 6.35
CA LEU A 118 2.72 -16.18 6.49
C LEU A 118 4.23 -16.26 6.68
N GLU A 119 4.95 -15.58 5.81
CA GLU A 119 6.39 -15.36 5.93
C GLU A 119 6.68 -13.88 6.18
N ILE A 120 7.57 -13.59 7.13
CA ILE A 120 7.97 -12.21 7.47
C ILE A 120 9.48 -12.12 7.33
N ARG A 121 9.96 -11.19 6.51
CA ARG A 121 11.38 -11.06 6.16
C ARG A 121 11.93 -9.68 6.47
N ASN A 122 13.12 -9.68 7.07
CA ASN A 122 13.91 -8.47 7.18
C ASN A 122 14.70 -8.24 5.89
N MET A 123 14.35 -7.19 5.15
CA MET A 123 15.03 -6.81 3.91
C MET A 123 14.80 -5.32 3.65
N PHE A 124 15.89 -4.57 3.45
CA PHE A 124 15.81 -3.21 2.95
C PHE A 124 15.63 -3.27 1.43
N VAL A 125 14.44 -2.95 0.94
CA VAL A 125 14.05 -3.20 -0.44
C VAL A 125 14.52 -2.08 -1.35
N ASP A 126 15.16 -2.46 -2.44
CA ASP A 126 15.56 -1.59 -3.54
C ASP A 126 15.21 -2.23 -4.90
N LYS A 127 15.53 -1.54 -6.01
CA LYS A 127 15.25 -2.06 -7.35
C LYS A 127 15.98 -3.38 -7.68
N ASN A 128 17.04 -3.72 -6.96
CA ASN A 128 17.80 -4.96 -7.16
C ASN A 128 17.23 -6.13 -6.34
N SER A 129 16.29 -5.86 -5.45
CA SER A 129 15.68 -6.85 -4.55
C SER A 129 14.65 -7.75 -5.24
N ALA A 130 14.14 -7.34 -6.42
CA ALA A 130 13.05 -8.02 -7.11
C ALA A 130 13.29 -9.54 -7.37
N PRO A 131 14.47 -10.01 -7.81
CA PRO A 131 14.72 -11.45 -7.95
C PRO A 131 14.63 -12.22 -6.62
N GLY A 132 15.12 -11.63 -5.53
CA GLY A 132 15.04 -12.22 -4.20
C GLY A 132 13.59 -12.30 -3.72
N ILE A 133 12.82 -11.22 -3.88
CA ILE A 133 11.38 -11.20 -3.55
C ILE A 133 10.64 -12.27 -4.36
N LYS A 134 10.94 -12.40 -5.66
CA LYS A 134 10.36 -13.43 -6.52
C LYS A 134 10.68 -14.84 -6.03
N SER A 135 11.90 -15.11 -5.57
CA SER A 135 12.27 -16.43 -5.04
C SER A 135 11.60 -16.79 -3.70
N LEU A 136 11.26 -15.77 -2.90
CA LEU A 136 10.54 -15.94 -1.63
C LEU A 136 9.02 -16.06 -1.84
N SER A 137 8.51 -15.55 -2.96
CA SER A 137 7.09 -15.48 -3.25
C SER A 137 6.55 -16.83 -3.70
N LEU A 138 5.44 -17.26 -3.10
CA LEU A 138 4.76 -18.49 -3.53
C LEU A 138 4.10 -18.35 -4.90
N TYR A 139 3.58 -17.15 -5.19
CA TYR A 139 2.93 -16.81 -6.45
C TYR A 139 3.52 -15.52 -7.01
N ALA A 140 3.72 -15.48 -8.33
CA ALA A 140 4.06 -14.25 -9.04
C ALA A 140 2.81 -13.38 -9.29
N ASP A 141 1.61 -13.92 -9.12
CA ASP A 141 0.32 -13.26 -9.30
C ASP A 141 -0.51 -13.20 -8.00
N PRO A 142 0.02 -12.68 -6.88
CA PRO A 142 -0.73 -12.59 -5.62
C PRO A 142 -2.08 -11.89 -5.82
N ASP A 143 -3.07 -12.26 -5.03
CA ASP A 143 -4.38 -11.58 -5.04
C ASP A 143 -4.22 -10.09 -4.70
N VAL A 144 -3.32 -9.75 -3.78
CA VAL A 144 -3.00 -8.37 -3.38
C VAL A 144 -1.49 -8.18 -3.27
N PHE A 145 -0.99 -7.09 -3.83
CA PHE A 145 0.37 -6.61 -3.63
C PHE A 145 0.33 -5.16 -3.13
N SER A 146 0.92 -4.89 -1.98
CA SER A 146 1.06 -3.56 -1.39
C SER A 146 2.53 -3.14 -1.40
N LEU A 147 2.81 -1.91 -1.82
CA LEU A 147 4.14 -1.31 -1.81
C LEU A 147 4.07 0.11 -1.24
N ASP A 148 4.72 0.29 -0.09
CA ASP A 148 4.87 1.57 0.58
C ASP A 148 6.23 1.61 1.31
N ILE A 149 7.21 2.30 0.74
CA ILE A 149 8.57 2.43 1.32
C ILE A 149 9.04 3.89 1.38
N ASP A 150 8.13 4.86 1.28
CA ASP A 150 8.38 6.29 1.43
C ASP A 150 9.58 6.83 0.60
N GLY A 151 9.75 6.39 -0.66
CA GLY A 151 10.95 6.72 -1.43
C GLY A 151 11.02 6.17 -2.84
N ASN A 152 11.77 5.07 -3.02
CA ASN A 152 12.11 4.54 -4.35
C ASN A 152 11.01 3.66 -4.95
N ASP A 153 9.76 3.83 -4.51
CA ASP A 153 8.61 2.97 -4.80
C ASP A 153 8.48 2.71 -6.29
N TYR A 154 8.56 3.75 -7.13
CA TYR A 154 8.51 3.63 -8.59
C TYR A 154 9.53 2.63 -9.14
N TYR A 155 10.79 2.74 -8.69
CA TYR A 155 11.87 1.89 -9.20
C TYR A 155 11.77 0.46 -8.72
N VAL A 156 11.22 0.25 -7.52
CA VAL A 156 10.93 -1.09 -6.98
C VAL A 156 9.78 -1.72 -7.75
N ALA A 157 8.67 -1.00 -7.96
CA ALA A 157 7.53 -1.46 -8.75
C ALA A 157 7.95 -1.83 -10.19
N ASP A 158 8.71 -0.97 -10.86
CA ASP A 158 9.24 -1.23 -12.20
C ASP A 158 10.09 -2.50 -12.26
N ALA A 159 10.99 -2.69 -11.29
CA ALA A 159 11.81 -3.90 -11.21
C ALA A 159 10.97 -5.17 -10.96
N LEU A 160 9.95 -5.09 -10.11
CA LEU A 160 9.05 -6.21 -9.81
C LEU A 160 8.25 -6.62 -11.05
N ILE A 161 7.60 -5.67 -11.73
CA ILE A 161 6.86 -5.93 -12.98
C ILE A 161 7.78 -6.53 -14.05
N LYS A 162 8.97 -5.96 -14.27
CA LYS A 162 9.97 -6.49 -15.22
C LYS A 162 10.49 -7.88 -14.85
N SER A 163 10.49 -8.22 -13.56
CA SER A 163 10.84 -9.56 -13.09
C SER A 163 9.72 -10.58 -13.32
N GLY A 164 8.56 -10.17 -13.82
CA GLY A 164 7.43 -11.03 -14.17
C GLY A 164 6.39 -11.18 -13.06
N PHE A 165 6.35 -10.28 -12.08
CA PHE A 165 5.21 -10.17 -11.17
C PHE A 165 3.98 -9.66 -11.93
N ARG A 166 2.82 -10.26 -11.63
CA ARG A 166 1.50 -9.84 -12.13
C ARG A 166 0.45 -9.89 -11.01
N PRO A 167 0.57 -9.09 -9.93
CA PRO A 167 -0.46 -9.01 -8.90
C PRO A 167 -1.83 -8.73 -9.51
N LYS A 168 -2.88 -9.32 -8.94
CA LYS A 168 -4.25 -9.10 -9.42
C LYS A 168 -4.76 -7.73 -9.01
N ILE A 169 -4.42 -7.33 -7.78
CA ILE A 169 -4.66 -5.99 -7.23
C ILE A 169 -3.32 -5.46 -6.75
N PHE A 170 -2.97 -4.25 -7.16
CA PHE A 170 -1.81 -3.51 -6.68
C PHE A 170 -2.28 -2.30 -5.86
N VAL A 171 -1.69 -2.10 -4.69
CA VAL A 171 -1.85 -0.92 -3.85
C VAL A 171 -0.50 -0.25 -3.71
N VAL A 172 -0.45 1.05 -3.95
CA VAL A 172 0.78 1.85 -3.84
C VAL A 172 0.49 3.16 -3.13
N GLU A 173 1.43 3.61 -2.30
CA GLU A 173 1.37 4.96 -1.75
C GLU A 173 1.65 6.00 -2.84
N PHE A 174 0.87 7.08 -2.88
CA PHE A 174 1.16 8.25 -3.71
C PHE A 174 1.30 9.49 -2.85
N ASN A 175 2.19 10.38 -3.26
CA ASN A 175 2.41 11.63 -2.57
C ASN A 175 1.45 12.70 -3.12
N SER A 176 0.41 13.01 -2.34
CA SER A 176 -0.63 13.96 -2.73
C SER A 176 -0.11 15.38 -2.98
N ALA A 177 1.06 15.75 -2.43
CA ALA A 177 1.64 17.07 -2.62
C ALA A 177 1.96 17.36 -4.09
N PHE A 178 2.19 16.35 -4.93
CA PHE A 178 2.35 16.53 -6.37
C PHE A 178 1.06 16.99 -7.08
N GLY A 179 -0.10 16.81 -6.44
CA GLY A 179 -1.40 17.05 -7.06
C GLY A 179 -1.75 16.03 -8.15
N PRO A 180 -2.88 16.25 -8.84
CA PRO A 180 -3.40 15.30 -9.81
C PRO A 180 -2.72 15.39 -11.19
N LEU A 181 -1.93 16.43 -11.48
CA LEU A 181 -1.42 16.68 -12.84
C LEU A 181 0.05 16.31 -13.03
N GLU A 182 0.84 16.36 -11.97
CA GLU A 182 2.26 16.04 -12.04
C GLU A 182 2.45 14.54 -12.28
N ALA A 183 3.36 14.19 -13.20
CA ALA A 183 3.68 12.80 -13.55
C ALA A 183 5.16 12.52 -13.26
N ARG A 184 5.53 12.52 -11.98
CA ARG A 184 6.93 12.43 -11.54
C ARG A 184 7.10 11.58 -10.28
N THR A 185 8.33 11.12 -10.11
CA THR A 185 8.87 10.49 -8.90
C THR A 185 10.15 11.20 -8.50
N ILE A 186 10.59 11.03 -7.26
CA ILE A 186 11.95 11.42 -6.85
C ILE A 186 13.02 10.72 -7.71
N LYS A 187 14.24 11.28 -7.78
CA LYS A 187 15.38 10.55 -8.35
C LYS A 187 15.80 9.38 -7.47
N TYR A 188 16.12 8.24 -8.09
CA TYR A 188 16.60 7.05 -7.39
C TYR A 188 17.80 7.36 -6.49
N SER A 189 17.71 6.90 -5.24
CA SER A 189 18.84 6.90 -4.31
C SER A 189 18.78 5.65 -3.42
N PRO A 190 19.78 4.75 -3.44
CA PRO A 190 19.70 3.46 -2.74
C PRO A 190 19.58 3.59 -1.22
N THR A 191 19.92 4.74 -0.64
CA THR A 191 19.83 5.01 0.81
C THR A 191 18.87 6.17 1.10
N PHE A 192 17.89 6.38 0.21
CA PHE A 192 16.93 7.47 0.34
C PHE A 192 16.18 7.44 1.68
N ARG A 193 16.05 8.61 2.31
CA ARG A 193 15.24 8.83 3.51
C ARG A 193 14.60 10.21 3.39
N TYR A 194 13.27 10.27 3.25
CA TYR A 194 12.56 11.53 3.00
C TYR A 194 12.78 12.57 4.12
N THR A 195 12.85 12.11 5.37
CA THR A 195 13.09 12.96 6.55
C THR A 195 14.44 13.68 6.52
N ALA A 196 15.43 13.12 5.83
CA ALA A 196 16.73 13.75 5.62
C ALA A 196 16.81 14.49 4.28
N ALA A 197 15.97 14.14 3.31
CA ALA A 197 16.04 14.65 1.94
C ALA A 197 15.52 16.09 1.81
N HIS A 198 14.50 16.48 2.57
CA HIS A 198 14.00 17.85 2.59
C HIS A 198 13.31 18.18 3.93
N PRO A 199 13.52 19.38 4.51
CA PRO A 199 12.94 19.75 5.82
C PRO A 199 11.40 19.72 5.89
N SER A 200 10.71 19.92 4.77
CA SER A 200 9.24 19.81 4.74
C SER A 200 8.77 18.36 4.83
N GLU A 201 9.64 17.37 4.54
CA GLU A 201 9.28 15.96 4.41
C GLU A 201 8.32 15.67 3.23
N LEU A 202 8.10 16.63 2.33
CA LEU A 202 7.23 16.47 1.16
C LEU A 202 7.92 15.87 -0.06
N TYR A 203 9.26 15.79 -0.07
CA TYR A 203 10.00 15.24 -1.19
C TYR A 203 10.20 13.74 -1.00
N TYR A 204 9.26 12.94 -1.51
CA TYR A 204 9.27 11.48 -1.45
C TYR A 204 8.32 10.88 -2.50
N GLY A 205 8.49 9.59 -2.76
CA GLY A 205 7.53 8.76 -3.49
C GLY A 205 7.19 9.26 -4.90
N VAL A 206 5.94 9.00 -5.29
CA VAL A 206 5.47 9.11 -6.66
C VAL A 206 4.15 9.88 -6.70
N SER A 207 3.97 10.71 -7.71
CA SER A 207 2.68 11.36 -8.01
C SER A 207 1.61 10.36 -8.47
N ILE A 208 0.33 10.66 -8.25
CA ILE A 208 -0.78 9.79 -8.71
C ILE A 208 -0.77 9.58 -10.23
N THR A 209 -0.52 10.62 -11.01
CA THR A 209 -0.47 10.51 -12.47
C THR A 209 0.77 9.76 -12.94
N GLY A 210 1.88 9.87 -12.21
CA GLY A 210 3.04 9.00 -12.40
C GLY A 210 2.70 7.52 -12.22
N TRP A 211 1.94 7.17 -11.18
CA TRP A 211 1.48 5.80 -10.99
C TRP A 211 0.54 5.33 -12.09
N ARG A 212 -0.41 6.17 -12.50
CA ARG A 212 -1.35 5.85 -13.58
C ARG A 212 -0.61 5.56 -14.88
N ASN A 213 0.34 6.42 -15.26
CA ASN A 213 1.16 6.22 -16.46
C ASN A 213 1.95 4.91 -16.38
N PHE A 214 2.60 4.63 -15.25
CA PHE A 214 3.35 3.41 -15.04
C PHE A 214 2.47 2.15 -15.15
N PHE A 215 1.39 2.09 -14.37
CA PHE A 215 0.52 0.93 -14.31
C PHE A 215 -0.27 0.71 -15.60
N ASP A 216 -0.72 1.77 -16.27
CA ASP A 216 -1.33 1.68 -17.59
C ASP A 216 -0.35 1.07 -18.61
N SER A 217 0.91 1.51 -18.61
CA SER A 217 1.95 0.92 -19.46
C SER A 217 2.24 -0.55 -19.16
N ALA A 218 2.01 -0.98 -17.91
CA ALA A 218 2.09 -2.36 -17.48
C ALA A 218 0.76 -3.13 -17.69
N GLY A 219 -0.24 -2.55 -18.35
CA GLY A 219 -1.52 -3.18 -18.64
C GLY A 219 -2.44 -3.35 -17.42
N TYR A 220 -2.31 -2.50 -16.41
CA TYR A 220 -3.23 -2.40 -15.28
C TYR A 220 -4.26 -1.29 -15.52
N ARG A 221 -5.41 -1.41 -14.87
CA ARG A 221 -6.45 -0.38 -14.83
C ARG A 221 -6.41 0.33 -13.48
N PHE A 222 -6.37 1.65 -13.50
CA PHE A 222 -6.62 2.46 -12.30
C PHE A 222 -8.04 2.24 -11.80
N VAL A 223 -8.19 2.06 -10.49
CA VAL A 223 -9.48 1.83 -9.82
C VAL A 223 -9.94 3.08 -9.08
N THR A 224 -9.13 3.58 -8.15
CA THR A 224 -9.44 4.73 -7.29
C THR A 224 -8.20 5.09 -6.46
N VAL A 225 -8.24 6.25 -5.80
CA VAL A 225 -7.48 6.49 -4.56
C VAL A 225 -8.39 6.33 -3.34
N ASP A 226 -7.81 6.13 -2.16
CA ASP A 226 -8.54 6.26 -0.90
C ASP A 226 -8.86 7.74 -0.59
N ARG A 227 -9.93 7.99 0.15
CA ARG A 227 -10.39 9.36 0.47
C ARG A 227 -9.44 10.16 1.35
N LYS A 228 -8.45 9.54 1.98
CA LYS A 228 -7.42 10.22 2.76
C LYS A 228 -6.19 10.60 1.93
N GLY A 229 -6.18 10.28 0.63
CA GLY A 229 -5.15 10.74 -0.30
C GLY A 229 -3.78 10.14 -0.02
N VAL A 230 -3.74 8.85 0.32
CA VAL A 230 -2.52 8.12 0.67
C VAL A 230 -2.24 7.01 -0.34
N ASN A 231 -3.20 6.14 -0.59
CA ASN A 231 -3.04 4.92 -1.37
C ASN A 231 -3.86 4.96 -2.67
N ALA A 232 -3.28 4.42 -3.73
CA ALA A 232 -3.88 4.24 -5.04
C ALA A 232 -4.01 2.75 -5.38
N PHE A 233 -5.12 2.39 -6.03
CA PHE A 233 -5.49 1.01 -6.33
C PHE A 233 -5.51 0.76 -7.83
N PHE A 234 -4.91 -0.35 -8.23
CA PHE A 234 -4.80 -0.79 -9.61
C PHE A 234 -5.21 -2.26 -9.74
N ALA A 235 -5.88 -2.61 -10.83
CA ALA A 235 -6.38 -3.96 -11.10
C ALA A 235 -5.83 -4.51 -12.42
N ALA A 236 -5.40 -5.77 -12.41
CA ALA A 236 -5.05 -6.50 -13.62
C ALA A 236 -6.35 -6.98 -14.32
N PRO A 237 -6.77 -6.37 -15.43
CA PRO A 237 -8.13 -6.48 -15.96
C PRO A 237 -8.54 -7.92 -16.34
N GLU A 238 -7.59 -8.79 -16.68
CA GLU A 238 -7.85 -10.18 -17.04
C GLU A 238 -8.51 -10.98 -15.89
N TYR A 239 -8.27 -10.59 -14.64
CA TYR A 239 -8.80 -11.25 -13.43
C TYR A 239 -10.19 -10.80 -13.02
N PHE A 240 -10.78 -9.81 -13.69
CA PHE A 240 -12.05 -9.19 -13.31
C PHE A 240 -13.08 -9.27 -14.44
N ASP A 241 -14.35 -9.20 -14.08
CA ASP A 241 -15.40 -8.94 -15.05
C ASP A 241 -15.19 -7.53 -15.67
N PRO A 242 -15.13 -7.39 -17.02
CA PRO A 242 -14.96 -6.08 -17.64
C PRO A 242 -16.11 -5.11 -17.35
N GLY A 243 -17.33 -5.60 -17.18
CA GLY A 243 -18.50 -4.78 -16.83
C GLY A 243 -18.34 -4.16 -15.45
N PHE A 244 -17.87 -4.93 -14.47
CA PHE A 244 -17.51 -4.41 -13.15
C PHE A 244 -16.48 -3.28 -13.26
N LEU A 245 -15.29 -3.54 -13.85
CA LEU A 245 -14.22 -2.54 -13.92
C LEU A 245 -14.63 -1.27 -14.69
N ASN A 246 -15.42 -1.41 -15.75
CA ASN A 246 -15.88 -0.27 -16.55
C ASN A 246 -17.01 0.52 -15.87
N SER A 247 -17.67 -0.05 -14.85
CA SER A 247 -18.74 0.62 -14.11
C SER A 247 -18.25 1.49 -12.94
N ILE A 248 -16.98 1.35 -12.57
CA ILE A 248 -16.38 2.06 -11.44
C ILE A 248 -16.24 3.55 -11.79
N VAL A 249 -16.78 4.41 -10.92
CA VAL A 249 -16.59 5.86 -10.93
C VAL A 249 -15.49 6.17 -9.92
N ALA A 250 -14.25 6.24 -10.42
CA ALA A 250 -13.07 6.39 -9.60
C ALA A 250 -13.02 7.74 -8.87
N LEU A 251 -12.52 7.74 -7.63
CA LEU A 251 -11.95 8.94 -7.05
C LEU A 251 -10.55 9.12 -7.64
N GLU A 252 -10.40 10.13 -8.49
CA GLU A 252 -9.18 10.35 -9.28
C GLU A 252 -8.01 10.92 -8.46
N PHE A 253 -8.32 11.68 -7.40
CA PHE A 253 -7.36 12.32 -6.52
C PHE A 253 -8.03 12.73 -5.21
N ALA A 254 -7.27 12.66 -4.11
CA ALA A 254 -7.63 13.22 -2.82
C ALA A 254 -6.39 13.87 -2.19
N GLU A 255 -6.60 14.97 -1.49
CA GLU A 255 -5.56 15.64 -0.70
C GLU A 255 -5.25 14.80 0.54
N ASN A 256 -3.96 14.66 0.87
CA ASN A 256 -3.55 13.96 2.08
C ASN A 256 -3.99 14.76 3.31
N GLU A 257 -4.91 14.20 4.11
CA GLU A 257 -5.51 14.93 5.24
C GLU A 257 -4.47 15.27 6.33
N LEU A 258 -3.47 14.42 6.53
CA LEU A 258 -2.38 14.68 7.46
C LEU A 258 -1.50 15.84 6.99
N GLN A 259 -1.16 15.86 5.70
CA GLN A 259 -0.41 16.96 5.09
C GLN A 259 -1.22 18.28 5.14
N MET A 260 -2.51 18.23 4.81
CA MET A 260 -3.41 19.38 4.91
C MET A 260 -3.46 19.95 6.34
N ARG A 261 -3.53 19.07 7.36
CA ARG A 261 -3.48 19.50 8.76
C ARG A 261 -2.13 20.12 9.14
N LYS A 262 -1.02 19.55 8.65
CA LYS A 262 0.35 20.01 8.94
C LYS A 262 0.67 21.35 8.28
N PHE A 263 0.40 21.49 6.99
CA PHE A 263 0.80 22.66 6.19
C PHE A 263 -0.27 23.73 6.06
N ARG A 264 -1.56 23.37 6.22
CA ARG A 264 -2.72 24.27 6.10
C ARG A 264 -2.79 25.02 4.76
N VAL A 265 -2.27 24.39 3.70
CA VAL A 265 -2.30 24.90 2.33
C VAL A 265 -2.55 23.72 1.37
N THR A 266 -3.04 24.01 0.17
CA THR A 266 -3.36 23.00 -0.87
C THR A 266 -2.12 22.30 -1.40
N HIS A 267 -2.27 21.16 -2.09
CA HIS A 267 -1.17 20.46 -2.77
C HIS A 267 -0.34 21.41 -3.64
N ALA A 268 -0.97 22.40 -4.29
CA ALA A 268 -0.27 23.32 -5.19
C ALA A 268 0.76 24.17 -4.45
N GLU A 269 0.42 24.66 -3.25
CA GLU A 269 1.37 25.39 -2.41
C GLU A 269 2.36 24.47 -1.71
N GLN A 270 1.97 23.23 -1.39
CA GLN A 270 2.89 22.21 -0.86
C GLN A 270 3.97 21.86 -1.91
N PHE A 271 3.58 21.63 -3.16
CA PHE A 271 4.50 21.29 -4.25
C PHE A 271 5.54 22.37 -4.49
N LYS A 272 5.15 23.66 -4.43
CA LYS A 272 6.08 24.79 -4.60
C LYS A 272 7.29 24.71 -3.65
N GLN A 273 7.11 24.14 -2.46
CA GLN A 273 8.21 23.97 -1.49
C GLN A 273 9.30 23.01 -1.99
N ILE A 274 8.94 22.04 -2.82
CA ILE A 274 9.85 21.00 -3.32
C ILE A 274 10.06 21.07 -4.84
N ALA A 275 9.43 22.00 -5.56
CA ALA A 275 9.48 22.07 -7.01
C ALA A 275 10.91 22.24 -7.59
N HIS A 276 11.82 22.80 -6.78
CA HIS A 276 13.24 22.97 -7.13
C HIS A 276 14.08 21.68 -6.96
N MET A 277 13.53 20.66 -6.31
CA MET A 277 14.21 19.38 -6.08
C MET A 277 14.33 18.58 -7.39
N PRO A 278 15.29 17.65 -7.49
CA PRO A 278 15.47 16.87 -8.70
C PRO A 278 14.43 15.76 -8.84
N PHE A 279 13.71 15.71 -9.95
CA PHE A 279 12.71 14.66 -10.21
C PHE A 279 13.06 13.80 -11.43
N HIS A 280 12.41 12.64 -11.52
CA HIS A 280 12.33 11.79 -12.70
C HIS A 280 10.89 11.84 -13.23
N PHE A 281 10.73 12.19 -14.51
CA PHE A 281 9.43 12.23 -15.17
C PHE A 281 9.00 10.84 -15.62
N ILE A 282 7.72 10.51 -15.43
CA ILE A 282 7.12 9.24 -15.81
C ILE A 282 6.18 9.50 -16.97
N ALA A 283 6.66 9.24 -18.18
CA ALA A 283 5.89 9.46 -19.40
C ALA A 283 4.63 8.58 -19.46
N GLY A 284 3.52 9.15 -19.94
CA GLY A 284 2.32 8.40 -20.30
C GLY A 284 2.46 7.74 -21.68
N GLN A 285 1.51 6.87 -22.03
CA GLN A 285 1.36 6.43 -23.41
C GLN A 285 0.71 7.57 -24.22
N GLU A 286 1.26 7.86 -25.41
CA GLU A 286 0.66 8.79 -26.38
C GLU A 286 -0.61 8.21 -27.01
#